data_AF-A0A7V9UVZ3-F1
#
_entry.id   AF-A0A7V9UVZ3-F1
#
_cell.length_a   1.000
_cell.length_b   1.000
_cell.length_c   1.000
_cell.angle_alpha   90.00
_cell.angle_beta   90.00
_cell.angle_gamma   90.00
#
_symmetry.space_group_name_H-M   'P 1'
#
loop_
_entity.id
_entity.type
_entity.pdbx_description
1 polymer ?
#
loop_
_entity_poly.entity_id
_entity_poly.type
_entity_poly.pdbx_seq_one_letter_code
_entity_poly.pdbx_strand_id
1 'polypeptide(L)'
;KNRPATMISILCEKDKREVFTELLYTETTTLGVRISEIERDCLPREIVKIKTEFGEVDVKIARFGEKIVNAKPEYDQLREIALKSKIPLKKIEKIVLEILEKSKKQKEN
;
A
#
# COMPACT_ATOMS: atom_id res chain seq x y z
N LYS A 1 -34.25 -4.86 -16.88
CA LYS A 1 -33.75 -3.54 -17.34
C LYS A 1 -32.23 -3.64 -17.47
N ASN A 2 -31.72 -3.67 -18.71
CA ASN A 2 -30.28 -3.74 -19.02
C ASN A 2 -29.62 -2.40 -18.67
N ARG A 3 -29.37 -2.16 -17.38
CA ARG A 3 -28.90 -0.89 -16.84
C ARG A 3 -27.55 -1.11 -16.18
N PRO A 4 -26.44 -0.90 -16.91
CA PRO A 4 -25.13 -0.87 -16.28
C PRO A 4 -25.12 0.22 -15.21
N ALA A 5 -24.56 -0.10 -14.06
CA ALA A 5 -24.48 0.77 -12.90
C ALA A 5 -23.08 0.63 -12.26
N THR A 6 -22.70 1.63 -11.48
CA THR A 6 -21.42 1.66 -10.76
C THR A 6 -21.70 1.52 -9.26
N MET A 7 -20.97 0.64 -8.59
CA MET A 7 -21.00 0.51 -7.13
C MET A 7 -19.84 1.30 -6.53
N ILE A 8 -20.16 2.22 -5.63
CA ILE A 8 -19.17 2.98 -4.85
C ILE A 8 -19.09 2.37 -3.45
N SER A 9 -17.87 2.12 -2.98
CA SER A 9 -17.60 1.62 -1.63
C SER A 9 -16.54 2.48 -0.96
N ILE A 10 -16.78 2.89 0.28
CA ILE A 10 -15.88 3.74 1.07
C ILE A 10 -15.53 3.00 2.36
N LEU A 11 -14.23 2.82 2.61
CA LEU A 11 -13.71 2.36 3.89
C LEU A 11 -13.23 3.59 4.68
N CYS A 12 -13.81 3.81 5.86
CA CYS A 12 -13.48 4.96 6.69
C CYS A 12 -13.44 4.59 8.18
N GLU A 13 -12.84 5.46 8.97
CA GLU A 13 -12.96 5.41 10.43
C GLU A 13 -14.40 5.75 10.85
N LYS A 14 -14.83 5.20 12.00
CA LYS A 14 -16.23 5.27 12.46
C LYS A 14 -16.73 6.71 12.64
N ASP A 15 -15.86 7.60 13.09
CA ASP A 15 -16.12 9.02 13.31
C ASP A 15 -16.28 9.82 12.00
N LYS A 16 -15.77 9.32 10.87
CA LYS A 16 -15.90 9.96 9.55
C LYS A 16 -17.14 9.51 8.77
N ARG A 17 -17.94 8.59 9.32
CA ARG A 17 -19.12 8.03 8.65
C ARG A 17 -20.08 9.13 8.15
N GLU A 18 -20.38 10.11 8.99
CA GLU A 18 -21.37 11.15 8.68
C GLU A 18 -20.89 12.02 7.51
N VAL A 19 -19.62 12.43 7.53
CA VAL A 19 -18.98 13.20 6.46
C VAL A 19 -19.09 12.49 5.10
N PHE A 20 -18.81 11.19 5.06
CA PHE A 20 -18.90 10.44 3.79
C PHE A 20 -20.34 10.16 3.35
N THR A 21 -21.26 10.00 4.30
CA THR A 21 -22.68 9.81 3.98
C THR A 21 -23.30 11.08 3.41
N GLU A 22 -22.98 12.24 4.00
CA GLU A 22 -23.36 13.56 3.50
C GLU A 22 -22.82 13.77 2.08
N LEU A 23 -21.53 13.55 1.85
CA LEU A 23 -20.91 13.66 0.54
C LEU A 23 -21.61 12.81 -0.53
N LEU A 24 -22.01 11.57 -0.20
CA LEU A 24 -22.71 10.71 -1.16
C LEU A 24 -24.13 11.21 -1.46
N TYR A 25 -24.82 11.82 -0.50
CA TYR A 25 -26.15 12.37 -0.72
C TYR A 25 -26.15 13.71 -1.45
N THR A 26 -25.11 14.53 -1.26
CA THR A 26 -25.02 15.84 -1.95
C THR A 26 -24.45 15.72 -3.35
N GLU A 27 -23.50 14.81 -3.58
CA GLU A 27 -22.75 14.72 -4.84
C GLU A 27 -23.21 13.58 -5.76
N THR A 28 -24.15 12.75 -5.33
CA THR A 28 -24.66 11.63 -6.16
C THR A 28 -26.18 11.58 -6.18
N THR A 29 -26.73 10.79 -7.09
CA THR A 29 -28.17 10.54 -7.19
C THR A 29 -28.66 9.39 -6.31
N THR A 30 -27.81 8.88 -5.40
CA THR A 30 -28.21 7.78 -4.51
C THR A 30 -29.28 8.23 -3.54
N LEU A 31 -30.25 7.35 -3.27
CA LEU A 31 -31.30 7.59 -2.27
C LEU A 31 -30.97 6.97 -0.91
N GLY A 32 -29.83 6.28 -0.81
CA GLY A 32 -29.43 5.60 0.42
C GLY A 32 -28.08 4.91 0.30
N VAL A 33 -27.48 4.61 1.44
CA VAL A 33 -26.23 3.84 1.55
C VAL A 33 -26.43 2.64 2.47
N ARG A 34 -25.62 1.60 2.26
CA ARG A 34 -25.54 0.44 3.17
C ARG A 34 -24.26 0.58 4.00
N ILE A 35 -24.37 0.37 5.30
CA ILE A 35 -23.28 0.60 6.25
C ILE A 35 -23.04 -0.67 7.06
N SER A 36 -21.79 -1.08 7.16
CA SER A 36 -21.34 -2.21 7.98
C SER A 36 -20.09 -1.82 8.75
N GLU A 37 -20.06 -2.09 10.06
CA GLU A 37 -18.83 -2.04 10.84
C GLU A 37 -18.02 -3.32 10.59
N ILE A 38 -16.71 -3.16 10.37
CA ILE A 38 -15.81 -4.27 10.07
C ILE A 38 -14.61 -4.16 11.00
N GLU A 39 -14.30 -5.25 11.69
CA GLU A 39 -13.04 -5.38 12.41
C GLU A 39 -11.93 -5.80 11.45
N ARG A 40 -10.73 -5.23 11.65
CA ARG A 40 -9.58 -5.53 10.81
C ARG A 40 -8.39 -5.87 11.69
N ASP A 41 -8.02 -7.15 11.67
CA ASP A 41 -6.72 -7.58 12.19
C ASP A 41 -5.62 -7.24 11.15
N CYS A 42 -4.55 -6.62 11.61
CA CYS A 42 -3.49 -6.10 10.76
C CYS A 42 -2.12 -6.40 11.36
N LEU A 43 -1.23 -6.89 10.51
CA LEU A 43 0.16 -7.10 10.90
C LEU A 43 0.84 -5.75 11.19
N PRO A 44 1.72 -5.70 12.22
CA PRO A 44 2.58 -4.56 12.42
C PRO A 44 3.46 -4.36 11.18
N ARG A 45 3.57 -3.09 10.77
CA ARG A 45 4.36 -2.69 9.62
C ARG A 45 5.40 -1.65 10.01
N GLU A 46 6.60 -1.83 9.51
CA GLU A 46 7.71 -0.88 9.65
C GLU A 46 8.18 -0.43 8.27
N ILE A 47 8.83 0.74 8.22
CA ILE A 47 9.49 1.23 7.02
C ILE A 47 10.99 1.14 7.26
N VAL A 48 11.68 0.40 6.40
CA VAL A 48 13.15 0.33 6.41
C VAL A 48 13.72 1.00 5.17
N LYS A 49 14.85 1.67 5.32
CA LYS A 49 15.55 2.31 4.21
C LYS A 49 16.59 1.37 3.61
N ILE A 50 16.49 1.11 2.32
CA ILE A 50 17.42 0.27 1.56
C ILE A 50 18.26 1.15 0.66
N LYS A 51 19.58 1.15 0.91
CA LYS A 51 20.55 1.82 0.04
C LYS A 51 20.74 1.02 -1.24
N THR A 52 20.55 1.65 -2.38
CA THR A 52 20.78 1.09 -3.71
C THR A 52 21.75 1.95 -4.51
N GLU A 53 22.20 1.45 -5.66
CA GLU A 53 22.96 2.24 -6.63
C GLU A 53 22.17 3.46 -7.19
N PHE A 54 20.85 3.46 -7.01
CA PHE A 54 19.96 4.54 -7.47
C PHE A 54 19.55 5.51 -6.35
N GLY A 55 20.04 5.31 -5.13
CA GLY A 55 19.64 6.06 -3.93
C GLY A 55 18.96 5.19 -2.88
N GLU A 56 18.47 5.83 -1.82
CA GLU A 56 17.70 5.16 -0.77
C GLU A 56 16.25 4.93 -1.20
N VAL A 57 15.76 3.72 -0.98
CA VAL A 57 14.37 3.33 -1.22
C VAL A 57 13.76 2.83 0.08
N ASP A 58 12.61 3.39 0.44
CA ASP A 58 11.81 2.95 1.57
C ASP A 58 11.11 1.63 1.22
N VAL A 59 11.17 0.67 2.14
CA VAL A 59 10.52 -0.63 2.01
C VAL A 59 9.59 -0.85 3.18
N LYS A 60 8.30 -1.00 2.89
CA LYS A 60 7.26 -1.36 3.85
C LYS A 60 7.37 -2.86 4.14
N ILE A 61 7.69 -3.20 5.37
CA ILE A 61 7.83 -4.58 5.85
C ILE A 61 6.66 -4.89 6.78
N ALA A 62 5.99 -6.01 6.55
CA ALA A 62 5.00 -6.57 7.47
C ALA A 62 5.56 -7.83 8.13
N ARG A 63 5.41 -7.92 9.46
CA ARG A 63 5.90 -9.05 10.26
C ARG A 63 4.77 -9.82 10.92
N PHE A 64 4.92 -11.13 10.95
CA PHE A 64 4.11 -12.04 11.77
C PHE A 64 5.06 -12.76 12.74
N GLY A 65 5.02 -12.33 14.01
CA GLY A 65 6.10 -12.62 14.96
C GLY A 65 7.42 -12.03 14.44
N GLU A 66 8.48 -12.84 14.41
CA GLU A 66 9.79 -12.42 13.90
C GLU A 66 9.90 -12.52 12.37
N LYS A 67 8.96 -13.24 11.73
CA LYS A 67 9.01 -13.54 10.29
C LYS A 67 8.48 -12.38 9.46
N ILE A 68 9.28 -11.93 8.49
CA ILE A 68 8.81 -11.01 7.45
C ILE A 68 7.96 -11.81 6.47
N VAL A 69 6.67 -11.49 6.40
CA VAL A 69 5.71 -12.14 5.49
C VAL A 69 5.41 -11.29 4.26
N ASN A 70 5.74 -10.00 4.30
CA ASN A 70 5.61 -9.10 3.16
C ASN A 70 6.69 -8.02 3.20
N ALA A 71 7.24 -7.69 2.05
CA ALA A 71 8.13 -6.55 1.84
C ALA A 71 7.79 -5.91 0.50
N LYS A 72 7.43 -4.63 0.51
CA LYS A 72 7.13 -3.87 -0.70
C LYS A 72 7.90 -2.56 -0.71
N PRO A 73 8.77 -2.31 -1.70
CA PRO A 73 9.38 -1.01 -1.88
C PRO A 73 8.33 0.05 -2.22
N GLU A 74 8.60 1.31 -1.89
CA GLU A 74 7.68 2.40 -2.15
C GLU A 74 7.55 2.67 -3.66
N TYR A 75 6.34 2.46 -4.19
CA TYR A 75 6.09 2.49 -5.63
C TYR A 75 6.50 3.82 -6.28
N ASP A 76 6.17 4.95 -5.65
CA ASP A 76 6.46 6.26 -6.22
C ASP A 76 7.97 6.52 -6.34
N GLN A 77 8.75 6.07 -5.35
CA GLN A 77 10.22 6.14 -5.41
C GLN A 77 10.76 5.24 -6.53
N LEU A 78 10.25 4.01 -6.65
CA LEU A 78 10.64 3.12 -7.74
C LEU A 78 10.30 3.71 -9.12
N ARG A 79 9.14 4.34 -9.25
CA ARG A 79 8.68 5.00 -10.48
C ARG A 79 9.60 6.16 -10.85
N GLU A 80 9.96 7.01 -9.90
CA GLU A 80 10.91 8.10 -10.15
C GLU A 80 12.28 7.58 -10.59
N ILE A 81 12.80 6.55 -9.91
CA ILE A 81 14.06 5.93 -10.27
C ILE A 81 13.97 5.32 -11.68
N ALA A 82 12.89 4.63 -12.02
CA ALA A 82 12.68 4.04 -13.33
C ALA A 82 12.71 5.09 -14.45
N LEU A 83 12.06 6.24 -14.23
CA LEU A 83 12.05 7.35 -15.19
C LEU A 83 13.43 7.98 -15.36
N LYS A 84 14.17 8.20 -14.27
CA LYS A 84 15.51 8.82 -14.28
C LYS A 84 16.57 7.89 -14.90
N SER A 85 16.53 6.61 -14.53
CA SER A 85 17.53 5.61 -14.95
C SER A 85 17.20 4.92 -16.27
N LYS A 86 15.96 5.08 -16.79
CA LYS A 86 15.42 4.33 -17.93
C LYS A 86 15.44 2.80 -17.73
N ILE A 87 15.41 2.35 -16.48
CA ILE A 87 15.35 0.93 -16.12
C ILE A 87 13.90 0.56 -15.81
N PRO A 88 13.40 -0.61 -16.25
CA PRO A 88 12.05 -1.06 -15.90
C PRO A 88 11.86 -1.14 -14.39
N LEU A 89 10.75 -0.60 -13.89
CA LEU A 89 10.39 -0.59 -12.46
C LEU A 89 10.55 -1.96 -11.80
N LYS A 90 10.06 -3.02 -12.47
CA LYS A 90 10.14 -4.40 -11.98
C LYS A 90 11.59 -4.88 -11.75
N LYS A 91 12.55 -4.38 -12.54
CA LYS A 91 13.97 -4.70 -12.35
C LYS A 91 14.54 -3.99 -11.13
N ILE A 92 14.18 -2.71 -10.92
CA ILE A 92 14.59 -1.93 -9.74
C ILE A 92 14.00 -2.55 -8.47
N GLU A 93 12.71 -2.91 -8.50
CA GLU A 93 12.03 -3.60 -7.40
C GLU A 93 12.77 -4.88 -6.99
N LYS A 94 13.16 -5.71 -7.97
CA LYS A 94 13.93 -6.94 -7.74
C LYS A 94 15.27 -6.64 -7.05
N ILE A 95 16.01 -5.63 -7.53
CA ILE A 95 17.30 -5.21 -6.94
C ILE A 95 17.12 -4.79 -5.48
N VAL A 96 16.12 -3.96 -5.18
CA VAL A 96 15.83 -3.50 -3.81
C VAL A 96 15.53 -4.70 -2.89
N LEU A 97 14.70 -5.64 -3.35
CA LEU A 97 14.34 -6.82 -2.58
C LEU A 97 15.54 -7.76 -2.35
N GLU A 98 16.40 -7.95 -3.35
CA GLU A 98 17.63 -8.75 -3.21
C GLU A 98 18.60 -8.14 -2.18
N ILE A 99 18.72 -6.80 -2.15
CA ILE A 99 19.55 -6.10 -1.15
C ILE A 99 18.96 -6.29 0.25
N LEU A 100 17.63 -6.15 0.39
CA LEU A 100 16.94 -6.38 1.66
C LEU A 100 17.20 -7.81 2.17
N GLU A 101 17.13 -8.83 1.32
CA GLU A 101 17.41 -10.22 1.71
C GLU A 101 18.86 -10.43 2.18
N LYS A 102 19.82 -9.79 1.51
CA LYS A 102 21.25 -9.83 1.92
C LYS A 102 21.47 -9.17 3.27
N SER A 103 20.82 -8.03 3.52
CA SER A 103 20.91 -7.32 4.82
C SER A 103 20.31 -8.11 5.98
N LYS A 104 19.37 -9.04 5.74
CA LYS A 104 18.86 -9.95 6.78
C LYS A 104 19.90 -10.98 7.18
N LYS A 105 20.50 -11.67 6.21
CA LYS A 105 21.50 -12.74 6.45
C LYS A 105 22.73 -12.24 7.22
N GLN A 106 23.08 -10.96 7.10
CA GLN A 106 24.19 -10.35 7.84
C GLN A 106 23.86 -10.02 9.30
N LYS A 107 22.59 -9.93 9.69
CA LYS A 107 22.16 -9.68 11.07
C LYS A 107 21.89 -10.96 11.87
N GLU A 108 21.77 -12.10 11.19
CA GLU A 108 21.53 -13.41 11.78
C GLU A 108 22.83 -14.24 11.99
N ASN A 109 23.99 -13.72 11.54
CA ASN A 109 25.33 -14.23 11.81
C ASN A 109 26.04 -13.34 12.82
#